data_AF-A0A2V0QQB4-F1
#
_entry.id   AF-A0A2V0QQB4-F1
#
_cell.length_a   1.000
_cell.length_b   1.000
_cell.length_c   1.000
_cell.angle_alpha   90.00
_cell.angle_beta   90.00
_cell.angle_gamma   90.00
#
_symmetry.space_group_name_H-M   'P 1'
#
loop_
_entity.id
_entity.type
_entity.pdbx_description
1 polymer ?
#
loop_
_entity_poly.entity_id
_entity_poly.type
_entity_poly.pdbx_seq_one_letter_code
_entity_poly.pdbx_strand_id
1 'polypeptide(L)' 'MSPRQQKIFTLSRLNGCSYLEIAEQLHVSASTVQKELKLIMAICIGVVSRLDPP' A
#
# COMPACT_ATOMS: atom_id res chain seq x y z
N MET A 1 -5.78 4.37 -7.55
CA MET A 1 -5.38 3.25 -6.65
C MET A 1 -6.56 2.28 -6.57
N SER A 2 -6.34 0.97 -6.71
CA SER A 2 -7.42 -0.04 -6.69
C SER A 2 -8.01 -0.26 -5.28
N PRO A 3 -9.20 -0.86 -5.12
CA PRO A 3 -9.78 -1.16 -3.81
C PRO A 3 -8.89 -2.06 -2.94
N ARG A 4 -8.23 -3.07 -3.54
CA ARG A 4 -7.28 -3.93 -2.82
C ARG A 4 -6.08 -3.15 -2.32
N GLN A 5 -5.52 -2.28 -3.18
CA GLN A 5 -4.39 -1.42 -2.82
C GLN A 5 -4.75 -0.44 -1.69
N GLN A 6 -5.95 0.16 -1.72
CA GLN A 6 -6.43 1.02 -0.64
C GLN A 6 -6.52 0.25 0.68
N LYS A 7 -7.07 -0.98 0.66
CA LYS A 7 -7.16 -1.83 1.85
C LYS A 7 -5.78 -2.22 2.39
N ILE A 8 -4.83 -2.58 1.52
CA ILE A 8 -3.44 -2.84 1.89
C ILE A 8 -2.79 -1.59 2.52
N PHE A 9 -3.00 -0.42 1.93
CA PHE A 9 -2.45 0.84 2.46
C PHE A 9 -2.97 1.13 3.87
N THR A 10 -4.29 1.04 4.07
CA THR A 10 -4.92 1.24 5.38
C THR A 10 -4.36 0.25 6.40
N LEU A 11 -4.39 -1.05 6.10
CA LEU A 11 -3.90 -2.07 7.03
C LEU A 11 -2.42 -1.88 7.39
N SER A 12 -1.57 -1.54 6.42
CA SER A 12 -0.13 -1.37 6.67
C SER A 12 0.20 -0.04 7.36
N ARG A 13 -0.33 1.09 6.87
CA ARG A 13 0.13 2.44 7.27
C ARG A 13 -0.71 3.07 8.35
N LEU A 14 -2.00 2.71 8.45
CA LEU A 14 -2.90 3.25 9.45
C LEU A 14 -3.09 2.28 10.61
N ASN A 15 -3.17 0.98 10.35
CA ASN A 15 -3.40 -0.03 11.38
C ASN A 15 -2.10 -0.72 11.87
N GLY A 16 -0.98 -0.54 11.16
CA GLY A 16 0.31 -1.10 11.56
C GLY A 16 0.44 -2.62 11.38
N CYS A 17 -0.43 -3.26 10.60
CA CYS A 17 -0.34 -4.70 10.34
C CYS A 17 0.93 -5.05 9.56
N SER A 18 1.52 -6.19 9.89
CA SER A 18 2.64 -6.77 9.16
C SER A 18 2.20 -7.30 7.78
N TYR A 19 3.16 -7.51 6.89
CA TYR A 19 2.86 -8.02 5.55
C TYR A 19 2.30 -9.44 5.56
N LEU A 20 2.64 -10.25 6.58
CA LEU A 20 2.11 -11.60 6.75
C LEU A 20 0.63 -11.56 7.15
N GLU A 21 0.28 -10.73 8.14
CA GLU A 21 -1.11 -10.56 8.59
C GLU A 21 -2.00 -10.03 7.45
N ILE A 22 -1.51 -9.08 6.66
CA ILE A 22 -2.24 -8.55 5.51
C ILE A 22 -2.42 -9.62 4.42
N ALA A 23 -1.36 -10.40 4.17
CA ALA A 23 -1.38 -11.48 3.19
C ALA A 23 -2.42 -12.54 3.55
N GLU A 24 -2.48 -12.91 4.82
CA GLU A 24 -3.48 -13.84 5.36
C GLU A 24 -4.91 -13.28 5.21
N GLN A 25 -5.16 -12.05 5.67
CA GLN A 25 -6.48 -11.41 5.60
C GLN A 25 -7.02 -11.20 4.18
N LEU A 26 -6.13 -11.01 3.20
CA LEU A 26 -6.50 -10.76 1.82
C LEU A 26 -6.34 -12.00 0.92
N HIS A 27 -5.95 -13.14 1.49
CA HIS A 27 -5.70 -14.40 0.77
C HIS A 27 -4.73 -14.22 -0.41
N VAL A 28 -3.62 -13.54 -0.18
CA VAL A 28 -2.53 -13.33 -1.16
C VAL A 28 -1.19 -13.69 -0.55
N SER A 29 -0.11 -13.67 -1.34
CA SER A 29 1.24 -13.83 -0.79
C SER A 29 1.75 -12.54 -0.15
N ALA A 30 2.62 -12.64 0.85
CA ALA A 30 3.32 -11.48 1.41
C ALA A 30 4.14 -10.71 0.35
N SER A 31 4.66 -11.41 -0.67
CA SER A 31 5.35 -10.78 -1.79
C SER A 31 4.41 -9.92 -2.65
N THR A 32 3.14 -10.32 -2.77
CA THR A 32 2.09 -9.53 -3.44
C THR A 32 1.82 -8.25 -2.66
N VAL A 33 1.70 -8.35 -1.32
CA VAL A 33 1.51 -7.19 -0.43
C VAL A 33 2.66 -6.19 -0.57
N GLN A 34 3.90 -6.67 -0.55
CA GLN A 34 5.09 -5.82 -0.74
C GLN A 34 5.11 -5.11 -2.10
N LYS A 35 4.83 -5.84 -3.19
CA LYS A 35 4.78 -5.27 -4.56
C LYS A 35 3.70 -4.20 -4.67
N GLU A 36 2.51 -4.45 -4.13
CA GLU A 36 1.43 -3.47 -4.13
C GLU A 36 1.77 -2.25 -3.27
N LEU A 37 2.35 -2.43 -2.07
CA LEU A 37 2.79 -1.32 -1.23
C LEU A 37 3.82 -0.43 -1.94
N LYS A 38 4.78 -1.03 -2.65
CA LYS A 38 5.75 -0.25 -3.44
C LYS A 38 5.06 0.62 -4.49
N LEU A 39 4.09 0.06 -5.21
CA LEU A 39 3.33 0.80 -6.22
C LEU A 39 2.45 1.89 -5.59
N ILE A 40 1.81 1.59 -4.45
CA ILE A 40 1.01 2.56 -3.68
C ILE A 40 1.88 3.75 -3.26
N MET A 41 3.05 3.50 -2.68
CA MET A 41 3.96 4.56 -2.24
C MET A 41 4.45 5.42 -3.40
N ALA A 42 4.76 4.81 -4.55
CA ALA A 42 5.13 5.55 -5.76
C ALA A 42 4.00 6.49 -6.23
N ILE A 43 2.74 6.04 -6.16
CA ILE A 43 1.58 6.89 -6.47
C ILE A 43 1.48 8.04 -5.46
N CYS A 44 1.58 7.78 -4.16
CA CYS A 44 1.51 8.80 -3.12
C CYS A 44 2.58 9.88 -3.31
N ILE A 45 3.84 9.48 -3.53
CA ILE A 45 4.95 10.42 -3.80
C ILE A 45 4.64 11.23 -5.07
N GLY A 46 4.21 10.58 -6.15
CA GLY A 46 3.88 11.27 -7.40
C GLY A 46 2.68 12.24 -7.31
N VAL A 47 1.81 12.09 -6.31
CA VAL A 47 0.76 13.07 -6.00
C VAL A 47 1.34 14.23 -5.19
N VAL A 48 2.13 13.94 -4.15
CA VAL A 48 2.79 14.97 -3.32
C VAL A 48 3.63 15.89 -4.20
N SER A 49 4.47 15.35 -5.09
CA SER A 49 5.31 16.15 -6.00
C SER A 49 4.53 17.06 -6.95
N ARG A 50 3.23 16.82 -7.19
CA ARG A 50 2.39 17.70 -8.00
C ARG A 50 1.69 18.77 -7.18
N LEU A 51 1.44 18.49 -5.90
CA LEU A 51 0.79 19.43 -4.97
C LEU A 51 1.78 20.43 -4.39
N ASP A 52 3.04 20.04 -4.27
CA ASP A 52 4.14 20.86 -3.77
C ASP A 52 5.27 20.92 -4.82
N PRO A 53 5.08 21.68 -5.92
CA PRO A 53 6.12 21.90 -6.91
C PRO A 53 7.27 22.75 -6.29
N PRO A 54 8.52 22.53 -6.72
CA PRO A 54 9.70 23.20 -6.15
C PRO A 54 9.68 24.72 -6.29
#